data_AF-A0A7S2I3D8-F1
#
_entry.id   AF-A0A7S2I3D8-F1
#
_cell.length_a   1.000
_cell.length_b   1.000
_cell.length_c   1.000
_cell.angle_alpha   90.00
_cell.angle_beta   90.00
_cell.angle_gamma   90.00
#
_symmetry.space_group_name_H-M   'P 1'
#
loop_
_entity.id
_entity.type
_entity.pdbx_description
1 polymer ?
#
loop_
_entity_poly.entity_id
_entity_poly.type
_entity_poly.pdbx_seq_one_letter_code
_entity_poly.pdbx_strand_id
1 'polypeptide(L)'
;GLADPAPVVQTFFVDEDIKKKYRLDSVITVVDAKYIVERLHEKKPEGVENEAVEQVAFADRILLNKVDLAKDEDELVGIEKEIKAINPTAPITRTQYGKLNHKELLNLHAFDLQRVLDFDPEFLDEEQEHQHDSTVSSVAVKVKANVNMDMLQIWIQRLITQDGANLYRYKGVLSVKGMDKKFVFQGVGMMFSGGFQGNWDIPEEERESRFVFIGKNLDHEFLKDGFMACRASNVMRFKIGEEVEANVGEWVRGTILKHWDEGNAYRIELKDGNKTNIWAPVDINAYVRAVK
;
A
#
# COMPACT_ATOMS: atom_id res chain seq x y z
N GLY A 1 22.88 10.99 5.85
CA GLY A 1 23.07 12.35 6.39
C GLY A 1 22.15 12.54 7.57
N LEU A 2 21.82 13.77 7.99
CA LEU A 2 20.79 14.03 9.01
C LEU A 2 19.45 14.47 8.40
N ALA A 3 19.36 14.54 7.07
CA ALA A 3 18.15 14.99 6.41
C ALA A 3 17.07 13.90 6.45
N ASP A 4 15.86 14.29 6.82
CA ASP A 4 14.65 13.49 6.69
C ASP A 4 14.10 13.62 5.26
N PRO A 5 13.91 12.50 4.53
CA PRO A 5 13.30 12.51 3.20
C PRO A 5 11.84 12.97 3.18
N ALA A 6 11.06 12.76 4.25
CA ALA A 6 9.60 12.92 4.22
C ALA A 6 9.15 14.35 3.89
N PRO A 7 9.66 15.43 4.55
CA PRO A 7 9.26 16.79 4.26
C PRO A 7 9.64 17.23 2.84
N VAL A 8 10.77 16.73 2.33
CA VAL A 8 11.22 17.00 0.96
C VAL A 8 10.24 16.37 -0.03
N VAL A 9 9.86 15.10 0.17
CA VAL A 9 8.89 14.39 -0.67
C VAL A 9 7.52 15.08 -0.63
N GLN A 10 7.02 15.43 0.57
CA GLN A 10 5.72 16.08 0.75
C GLN A 10 5.61 17.40 -0.04
N THR A 11 6.70 18.16 -0.12
CA THR A 11 6.73 19.43 -0.87
C THR A 11 6.32 19.25 -2.34
N PHE A 12 6.68 18.13 -2.98
CA PHE A 12 6.30 17.86 -4.37
C PHE A 12 4.81 17.58 -4.60
N PHE A 13 4.06 17.27 -3.54
CA PHE A 13 2.64 16.93 -3.64
C PHE A 13 1.71 17.99 -3.05
N VAL A 14 2.20 18.77 -2.07
CA VAL A 14 1.42 19.79 -1.35
C VAL A 14 1.57 21.17 -1.99
N ASP A 15 2.76 21.53 -2.49
CA ASP A 15 3.00 22.83 -3.11
C ASP A 15 2.56 22.83 -4.58
N GLU A 16 1.52 23.62 -4.88
CA GLU A 16 0.93 23.70 -6.22
C GLU A 16 1.87 24.26 -7.29
N ASP A 17 2.83 25.11 -6.93
CA ASP A 17 3.79 25.66 -7.89
C ASP A 17 4.91 24.66 -8.19
N ILE A 18 5.36 23.92 -7.18
CA ILE A 18 6.31 22.81 -7.36
C ILE A 18 5.68 21.72 -8.21
N LYS A 19 4.45 21.29 -7.88
CA LYS A 19 3.73 20.22 -8.59
C LYS A 19 3.48 20.52 -10.07
N LYS A 20 3.31 21.80 -10.43
CA LYS A 20 3.15 22.22 -11.84
C LYS A 20 4.45 22.15 -12.65
N LYS A 21 5.61 22.27 -11.99
CA LYS A 21 6.92 22.43 -12.65
C LYS A 21 7.81 21.20 -12.52
N TYR A 22 7.61 20.42 -11.47
CA TYR A 22 8.47 19.30 -11.10
C TYR A 22 7.62 18.06 -10.83
N ARG A 23 8.22 16.91 -11.11
CA ARG A 23 7.71 15.60 -10.70
C ARG A 23 8.80 14.91 -9.90
N LEU A 24 8.44 14.37 -8.74
CA LEU A 24 9.32 13.50 -7.99
C LEU A 24 9.43 12.16 -8.70
N ASP A 25 10.65 11.81 -9.14
CA ASP A 25 10.89 10.56 -9.87
C ASP A 25 11.08 9.36 -8.92
N SER A 26 12.00 9.48 -7.97
CA SER A 26 12.36 8.42 -7.02
C SER A 26 13.20 8.96 -5.86
N VAL A 27 13.24 8.23 -4.75
CA VAL A 27 14.20 8.43 -3.66
C VAL A 27 15.34 7.42 -3.79
N ILE A 28 16.57 7.91 -3.99
CA ILE A 28 17.77 7.06 -4.10
C ILE A 28 18.58 7.19 -2.82
N THR A 29 18.82 6.06 -2.14
CA THR A 29 19.61 6.02 -0.90
C THR A 29 20.94 5.34 -1.16
N VAL A 30 22.05 6.07 -0.95
CA VAL A 30 23.41 5.52 -1.02
C VAL A 30 23.81 5.03 0.36
N VAL A 31 24.13 3.74 0.44
CA VAL A 31 24.48 3.03 1.67
C VAL A 31 25.95 2.66 1.64
N ASP A 32 26.66 2.92 2.74
CA ASP A 32 28.07 2.54 2.89
C ASP A 32 28.18 1.11 3.46
N ALA A 33 28.56 0.14 2.62
CA ALA A 33 28.65 -1.27 3.02
C ALA A 33 29.53 -1.51 4.25
N LYS A 34 30.57 -0.69 4.46
CA LYS A 34 31.50 -0.86 5.59
C LYS A 34 30.89 -0.47 6.94
N TYR A 35 30.00 0.52 6.94
CA TYR A 35 29.52 1.14 8.19
C TYR A 35 28.02 1.05 8.40
N ILE A 36 27.24 0.59 7.42
CA ILE A 36 25.78 0.63 7.50
C ILE A 36 25.24 -0.16 8.68
N VAL A 37 25.75 -1.36 8.97
CA VAL A 37 25.26 -2.19 10.07
C VAL A 37 25.41 -1.46 11.41
N GLU A 38 26.56 -0.81 11.65
CA GLU A 38 26.76 0.02 12.84
C GLU A 38 25.76 1.18 12.91
N ARG A 39 25.45 1.81 11.77
CA ARG A 39 24.51 2.95 11.69
C ARG A 39 23.06 2.53 11.90
N LEU A 40 22.65 1.38 11.37
CA LEU A 40 21.30 0.86 11.55
C LEU A 40 21.04 0.46 13.01
N HIS A 41 22.05 -0.05 13.71
CA HIS A 41 21.95 -0.42 15.13
C HIS A 41 22.39 0.68 16.10
N GLU A 42 22.70 1.88 15.62
CA GLU A 42 23.07 3.02 16.46
C GLU A 42 21.89 3.37 17.39
N LYS A 43 22.08 3.18 18.70
CA LYS A 43 21.06 3.52 19.70
C LYS A 43 20.95 5.04 19.83
N LYS A 44 19.77 5.56 19.52
CA LYS A 44 19.43 6.97 19.69
C LYS A 44 18.78 7.22 21.06
N PRO A 45 18.87 8.44 21.60
CA PRO A 45 18.09 8.85 22.76
C PRO A 45 16.58 8.67 22.51
N GLU A 46 15.82 8.52 23.59
CA GLU A 46 14.36 8.39 23.51
C GLU A 46 13.74 9.59 22.76
N GLY A 47 12.86 9.29 21.80
CA GLY A 47 12.21 10.30 20.95
C GLY A 47 13.07 10.82 19.78
N VAL A 48 14.31 10.38 19.63
CA VAL A 48 15.16 10.71 18.48
C VAL A 48 15.17 9.56 17.48
N GLU A 49 14.84 9.85 16.24
CA GLU A 49 14.77 8.85 15.17
C GLU A 49 16.17 8.50 14.65
N ASN A 50 16.35 7.25 14.24
CA ASN A 50 17.57 6.83 13.57
C ASN A 50 17.48 7.22 12.09
N GLU A 51 18.24 8.25 11.71
CA GLU A 51 18.19 8.84 10.37
C GLU A 51 18.62 7.86 9.29
N ALA A 52 19.49 6.89 9.61
CA ALA A 52 19.91 5.85 8.67
C ALA A 52 18.77 4.87 8.37
N VAL A 53 18.02 4.47 9.41
CA VAL A 53 16.87 3.59 9.28
C VAL A 53 15.78 4.26 8.45
N GLU A 54 15.49 5.54 8.72
CA GLU A 54 14.52 6.31 7.93
C GLU A 54 14.94 6.47 6.47
N GLN A 55 16.18 6.86 6.21
CA GLN A 55 16.68 7.01 4.83
C GLN A 55 16.61 5.69 4.05
N VAL A 56 16.80 4.55 4.70
CA VAL A 56 16.61 3.22 4.08
C VAL A 56 15.13 2.93 3.86
N ALA A 57 14.26 3.19 4.85
CA ALA A 57 12.82 2.96 4.76
C ALA A 57 12.13 3.76 3.66
N PHE A 58 12.58 4.98 3.38
CA PHE A 58 12.03 5.84 2.33
C PHE A 58 12.56 5.54 0.92
N ALA A 59 13.60 4.72 0.80
CA ALA A 59 14.26 4.48 -0.49
C ALA A 59 13.33 3.78 -1.49
N ASP A 60 13.32 4.26 -2.74
CA ASP A 60 12.78 3.52 -3.88
C ASP A 60 13.86 2.66 -4.55
N ARG A 61 15.15 2.99 -4.35
CA ARG A 61 16.31 2.19 -4.77
C ARG A 61 17.48 2.46 -3.83
N ILE A 62 18.22 1.40 -3.53
CA ILE A 62 19.38 1.44 -2.63
C ILE A 62 20.65 1.14 -3.42
N LEU A 63 21.65 2.00 -3.28
CA LEU A 63 22.99 1.78 -3.81
C LEU A 63 23.90 1.36 -2.68
N LEU A 64 24.19 0.07 -2.58
CA LEU A 64 25.15 -0.47 -1.62
C LEU A 64 26.56 -0.19 -2.17
N ASN A 65 27.18 0.89 -1.70
CA ASN A 65 28.48 1.36 -2.15
C ASN A 65 29.62 0.87 -1.25
N LYS A 66 30.85 0.91 -1.78
CA LYS A 66 32.08 0.45 -1.11
C LYS A 66 32.09 -1.05 -0.84
N VAL A 67 31.49 -1.84 -1.73
CA VAL A 67 31.48 -3.31 -1.59
C VAL A 67 32.87 -3.92 -1.68
N ASP A 68 33.87 -3.18 -2.18
CA ASP A 68 35.29 -3.54 -2.13
C ASP A 68 35.88 -3.56 -0.72
N LEU A 69 35.19 -3.00 0.27
CA LEU A 69 35.62 -2.99 1.67
C LEU A 69 35.00 -4.11 2.51
N ALA A 70 34.06 -4.88 1.94
CA ALA A 70 33.55 -6.09 2.57
C ALA A 70 34.60 -7.21 2.51
N LYS A 71 34.66 -8.05 3.54
CA LYS A 71 35.62 -9.15 3.67
C LYS A 71 35.34 -10.26 2.67
N ASP A 72 34.06 -10.58 2.50
CA ASP A 72 33.57 -11.67 1.67
C ASP A 72 32.12 -11.41 1.20
N GLU A 73 31.64 -12.33 0.37
CA GLU A 73 30.28 -12.29 -0.17
C GLU A 73 29.22 -12.51 0.91
N ASP A 74 29.52 -13.29 1.95
CA ASP A 74 28.59 -13.57 3.04
C ASP A 74 28.30 -12.32 3.88
N GLU A 75 29.31 -11.46 4.09
CA GLU A 75 29.13 -10.14 4.72
C GLU A 75 28.19 -9.24 3.89
N LEU A 76 28.33 -9.23 2.56
CA LEU A 76 27.45 -8.45 1.68
C LEU A 76 26.00 -8.95 1.73
N VAL A 77 25.80 -10.27 1.69
CA VAL A 77 24.48 -10.89 1.83
C VAL A 77 23.86 -10.56 3.19
N GLY A 78 24.66 -10.58 4.26
CA GLY A 78 24.22 -10.17 5.60
C GLY A 78 23.76 -8.71 5.66
N ILE A 79 24.53 -7.79 5.06
CA ILE A 79 24.17 -6.37 4.97
C ILE A 79 22.86 -6.19 4.17
N GLU A 80 22.72 -6.87 3.05
CA GLU A 80 21.52 -6.82 2.22
C GLU A 80 20.29 -7.30 2.98
N LYS A 81 20.44 -8.34 3.81
CA LYS A 81 19.37 -8.83 4.68
C LYS A 81 18.93 -7.80 5.71
N GLU A 82 19.85 -7.14 6.41
CA GLU A 82 19.53 -6.07 7.37
C GLU A 82 18.80 -4.90 6.69
N ILE A 83 19.23 -4.52 5.49
CA ILE A 83 18.57 -3.46 4.70
C ILE A 83 17.16 -3.91 4.29
N LYS A 84 17.00 -5.16 3.84
CA LYS A 84 15.71 -5.72 3.40
C LYS A 84 14.72 -5.90 4.55
N ALA A 85 15.18 -6.15 5.77
CA ALA A 85 14.34 -6.19 6.96
C ALA A 85 13.63 -4.84 7.20
N ILE A 86 14.29 -3.72 6.85
CA ILE A 86 13.71 -2.37 6.94
C ILE A 86 12.87 -2.04 5.72
N ASN A 87 13.43 -2.23 4.52
CA ASN A 87 12.76 -1.91 3.26
C ASN A 87 12.79 -3.10 2.29
N PRO A 88 11.77 -3.98 2.36
CA PRO A 88 11.71 -5.15 1.49
C PRO A 88 11.51 -4.77 0.01
N THR A 89 10.97 -3.57 -0.25
CA THR A 89 10.50 -3.16 -1.58
C THR A 89 11.59 -2.56 -2.47
N ALA A 90 12.65 -2.01 -1.88
CA ALA A 90 13.69 -1.32 -2.64
C ALA A 90 14.69 -2.33 -3.25
N PRO A 91 14.95 -2.30 -4.57
CA PRO A 91 16.05 -3.04 -5.16
C PRO A 91 17.38 -2.50 -4.67
N ILE A 92 18.32 -3.41 -4.40
CA ILE A 92 19.69 -3.09 -3.97
C ILE A 92 20.62 -3.30 -5.16
N THR A 93 21.44 -2.29 -5.46
CA THR A 93 22.50 -2.35 -6.48
C THR A 93 23.85 -2.15 -5.82
N ARG A 94 24.71 -3.16 -5.91
CA ARG A 94 26.09 -3.10 -5.41
C ARG A 94 26.96 -2.22 -6.29
N THR A 95 27.75 -1.35 -5.68
CA THR A 95 28.62 -0.39 -6.38
C THR A 95 29.96 -0.21 -5.67
N GLN A 96 30.98 0.17 -6.43
CA GLN A 96 32.29 0.59 -5.91
C GLN A 96 32.56 2.01 -6.40
N TYR A 97 33.02 2.89 -5.51
CA TYR A 97 33.23 4.32 -5.82
C TYR A 97 32.00 5.01 -6.43
N GLY A 98 30.79 4.51 -6.13
CA GLY A 98 29.54 5.01 -6.70
C GLY A 98 29.44 4.84 -8.22
N LYS A 99 30.19 3.90 -8.81
CA LYS A 99 30.11 3.64 -10.25
C LYS A 99 28.84 2.84 -10.57
N LEU A 100 27.94 3.47 -11.33
CA LEU A 100 26.78 2.85 -11.96
C LEU A 100 26.39 3.63 -13.22
N ASN A 101 25.53 3.06 -14.06
CA ASN A 101 25.00 3.80 -15.20
C ASN A 101 24.00 4.86 -14.71
N HIS A 102 24.14 6.12 -15.16
CA HIS A 102 23.21 7.20 -14.80
C HIS A 102 21.76 6.90 -15.20
N LYS A 103 21.54 6.03 -16.20
CA LYS A 103 20.21 5.57 -16.59
C LYS A 103 19.51 4.72 -15.52
N GLU A 104 20.26 4.20 -14.55
CA GLU A 104 19.73 3.46 -13.41
C GLU A 104 19.27 4.39 -12.27
N LEU A 105 19.53 5.69 -12.38
CA LEU A 105 19.18 6.71 -11.37
C LEU A 105 17.99 7.59 -11.75
N LEU A 106 17.68 7.69 -13.05
CA LEU A 106 16.74 8.67 -13.59
C LEU A 106 15.62 7.96 -14.34
N ASN A 107 14.42 8.57 -14.33
CA ASN A 107 13.22 8.05 -14.97
C ASN A 107 12.83 6.67 -14.42
N LEU A 108 12.91 6.52 -13.11
CA LEU A 108 12.46 5.31 -12.43
C LEU A 108 10.95 5.31 -12.24
N HIS A 109 10.32 6.49 -12.23
CA HIS A 109 8.87 6.65 -12.08
C HIS A 109 8.33 5.97 -10.82
N ALA A 110 9.12 5.93 -9.74
CA ALA A 110 8.81 5.16 -8.53
C ALA A 110 7.58 5.67 -7.77
N PHE A 111 7.13 6.88 -8.09
CA PHE A 111 5.90 7.50 -7.60
C PHE A 111 4.72 7.38 -8.59
N ASP A 112 4.89 6.70 -9.73
CA ASP A 112 3.78 6.44 -10.66
C ASP A 112 3.07 5.15 -10.25
N LEU A 113 1.73 5.19 -10.17
CA LEU A 113 0.92 4.03 -9.75
C LEU A 113 1.18 2.78 -10.61
N GLN A 114 1.48 2.96 -11.90
CA GLN A 114 1.77 1.83 -12.79
C GLN A 114 2.99 1.01 -12.35
N ARG A 115 4.00 1.64 -11.72
CA ARG A 115 5.19 0.94 -11.22
C ARG A 115 4.92 0.05 -10.02
N VAL A 116 3.84 0.30 -9.29
CA VAL A 116 3.41 -0.60 -8.20
C VAL A 116 2.99 -1.96 -8.75
N LEU A 117 2.63 -2.06 -10.04
CA LEU A 117 2.34 -3.34 -10.67
C LEU A 117 3.61 -4.19 -10.90
N ASP A 118 4.75 -3.53 -11.11
CA ASP A 118 6.08 -4.17 -11.26
C ASP A 118 6.62 -4.69 -9.92
N PHE A 119 5.89 -4.47 -8.81
CA PHE A 119 6.24 -4.98 -7.49
C PHE A 119 6.31 -6.51 -7.53
N ASP A 120 7.47 -7.08 -7.22
CA ASP A 120 7.69 -8.52 -7.23
C ASP A 120 7.03 -9.18 -6.01
N PRO A 121 6.09 -10.13 -6.21
CA PRO A 121 5.39 -10.82 -5.13
C PRO A 121 6.27 -11.74 -4.28
N GLU A 122 7.41 -12.21 -4.78
CA GLU A 122 8.27 -13.18 -4.05
C GLU A 122 8.84 -12.58 -2.77
N PHE A 123 9.01 -11.26 -2.69
CA PHE A 123 9.45 -10.56 -1.48
C PHE A 123 8.44 -10.59 -0.32
N LEU A 124 7.19 -11.01 -0.55
CA LEU A 124 6.15 -11.15 0.48
C LEU A 124 6.02 -12.58 1.02
N ASP A 125 6.65 -13.56 0.36
CA ASP A 125 6.52 -14.99 0.71
C ASP A 125 7.44 -15.40 1.85
N GLU A 126 8.41 -14.55 2.21
CA GLU A 126 9.13 -14.70 3.47
C GLU A 126 8.27 -14.11 4.59
N GLU A 127 7.74 -14.97 5.47
CA GLU A 127 7.19 -14.60 6.79
C GLU A 127 8.30 -13.94 7.64
N GLN A 128 8.78 -12.78 7.23
CA GLN A 128 9.75 -12.01 7.99
C GLN A 128 8.99 -11.17 9.01
N GLU A 129 8.49 -11.81 10.05
CA GLU A 129 8.37 -11.15 11.34
C GLU A 129 9.78 -10.91 11.89
N HIS A 130 10.50 -9.97 11.28
CA HIS A 130 11.77 -9.51 11.80
C HIS A 130 11.49 -8.40 12.81
N GLN A 131 11.17 -8.80 14.04
CA GLN A 131 11.28 -7.93 15.21
C GLN A 131 12.77 -7.73 15.51
N HIS A 132 13.39 -6.77 14.84
CA HIS A 132 14.55 -6.12 15.42
C HIS A 132 14.08 -5.03 16.39
N ASP A 133 14.91 -4.75 17.39
CA ASP A 133 14.83 -3.65 18.38
C ASP A 133 14.94 -2.27 17.70
N SER A 134 14.30 -2.12 16.53
CA SER A 134 14.15 -0.89 15.77
C SER A 134 12.68 -0.50 15.83
N THR A 135 12.42 0.73 16.24
CA THR A 135 11.07 1.32 16.22
C THR A 135 10.43 1.24 14.83
N VAL A 136 11.24 1.16 13.76
CA VAL A 136 10.79 1.02 12.37
C VAL A 136 10.68 -0.45 11.98
N SER A 137 9.54 -0.83 11.40
CA SER A 137 9.28 -2.16 10.86
C SER A 137 8.46 -2.09 9.56
N SER A 138 8.27 -3.23 8.92
CA SER A 138 7.36 -3.35 7.78
C SER A 138 6.29 -4.41 8.02
N VAL A 139 5.10 -4.18 7.47
CA VAL A 139 3.97 -5.12 7.49
C VAL A 139 3.60 -5.44 6.06
N ALA A 140 3.89 -6.67 5.67
CA ALA A 140 3.52 -7.26 4.38
C ALA A 140 2.29 -8.16 4.54
N VAL A 141 1.33 -8.04 3.62
CA VAL A 141 0.18 -8.95 3.55
C VAL A 141 0.01 -9.39 2.11
N LYS A 142 -0.20 -10.69 1.94
CA LYS A 142 -0.58 -11.35 0.69
C LYS A 142 -1.73 -12.29 1.00
N VAL A 143 -2.88 -12.07 0.37
CA VAL A 143 -4.05 -12.92 0.58
C VAL A 143 -4.88 -13.08 -0.68
N LYS A 144 -5.29 -14.31 -0.93
CA LYS A 144 -6.21 -14.68 -1.99
C LYS A 144 -7.64 -14.31 -1.61
N ALA A 145 -7.95 -13.02 -1.64
CA ALA A 145 -9.26 -12.48 -1.33
C ALA A 145 -9.54 -11.20 -2.10
N ASN A 146 -10.82 -11.06 -2.47
CA ASN A 146 -11.35 -9.81 -3.00
C ASN A 146 -11.82 -8.93 -1.84
N VAL A 147 -11.62 -7.63 -1.96
CA VAL A 147 -12.06 -6.63 -0.98
C VAL A 147 -13.26 -5.83 -1.49
N ASN A 148 -14.03 -5.30 -0.55
CA ASN A 148 -15.05 -4.29 -0.80
C ASN A 148 -14.39 -2.91 -0.81
N MET A 149 -14.66 -2.11 -1.85
CA MET A 149 -13.99 -0.83 -2.06
C MET A 149 -14.30 0.21 -0.98
N ASP A 150 -15.57 0.34 -0.57
CA ASP A 150 -15.98 1.29 0.46
C ASP A 150 -15.41 0.95 1.83
N MET A 151 -15.42 -0.34 2.21
CA MET A 151 -14.79 -0.78 3.45
C MET A 151 -13.29 -0.46 3.45
N LEU A 152 -12.62 -0.73 2.33
CA LEU A 152 -11.20 -0.42 2.15
C LEU A 152 -10.93 1.08 2.27
N GLN A 153 -11.72 1.93 1.61
CA GLN A 153 -11.56 3.39 1.69
C GLN A 153 -11.72 3.91 3.12
N ILE A 154 -12.73 3.43 3.84
CA ILE A 154 -12.96 3.79 5.25
C ILE A 154 -11.77 3.37 6.11
N TRP A 155 -11.27 2.14 5.91
CA TRP A 155 -10.11 1.64 6.65
C TRP A 155 -8.84 2.44 6.36
N ILE A 156 -8.52 2.71 5.08
CA ILE A 156 -7.37 3.52 4.67
C ILE A 156 -7.46 4.94 5.26
N GLN A 157 -8.63 5.57 5.21
CA GLN A 157 -8.83 6.90 5.77
C GLN A 157 -8.56 6.90 7.28
N ARG A 158 -9.05 5.89 8.00
CA ARG A 158 -8.80 5.73 9.42
C ARG A 158 -7.31 5.53 9.71
N LEU A 159 -6.65 4.66 8.96
CA LEU A 159 -5.21 4.41 9.08
C LEU A 159 -4.39 5.68 8.90
N ILE A 160 -4.64 6.45 7.84
CA ILE A 160 -3.90 7.70 7.57
C ILE A 160 -4.17 8.74 8.67
N THR A 161 -5.41 8.82 9.16
CA THR A 161 -5.78 9.81 10.18
C THR A 161 -5.18 9.47 11.55
N GLN A 162 -5.11 8.18 11.90
CA GLN A 162 -4.62 7.72 13.20
C GLN A 162 -3.10 7.55 13.23
N ASP A 163 -2.53 6.95 12.18
CA ASP A 163 -1.13 6.51 12.15
C ASP A 163 -0.31 7.13 11.01
N GLY A 164 -0.86 8.07 10.22
CA GLY A 164 -0.18 8.61 9.04
C GLY A 164 1.17 9.27 9.32
N ALA A 165 1.41 9.77 10.55
CA ALA A 165 2.70 10.32 10.98
C ALA A 165 3.77 9.25 11.24
N ASN A 166 3.33 8.00 11.42
CA ASN A 166 4.18 6.84 11.66
C ASN A 166 4.46 6.07 10.36
N LEU A 167 3.68 6.30 9.31
CA LEU A 167 3.89 5.70 8.00
C LEU A 167 5.02 6.41 7.26
N TYR A 168 5.97 5.64 6.72
CA TYR A 168 7.04 6.18 5.89
C TYR A 168 6.77 5.93 4.42
N ARG A 169 6.46 4.68 4.07
CA ARG A 169 6.17 4.27 2.69
C ARG A 169 5.16 3.16 2.70
N TYR A 170 4.24 3.17 1.75
CA TYR A 170 3.34 2.04 1.54
C TYR A 170 2.93 1.95 0.08
N LYS A 171 2.66 0.72 -0.35
CA LYS A 171 2.24 0.37 -1.71
C LYS A 171 1.34 -0.84 -1.66
N GLY A 172 0.39 -0.96 -2.59
CA GLY A 172 -0.45 -2.14 -2.68
C GLY A 172 -1.17 -2.29 -4.01
N VAL A 173 -1.49 -3.55 -4.31
CA VAL A 173 -2.28 -3.99 -5.46
C VAL A 173 -3.36 -4.90 -4.94
N LEU A 174 -4.61 -4.45 -5.04
CA LEU A 174 -5.76 -5.10 -4.43
C LEU A 174 -6.74 -5.57 -5.51
N SER A 175 -7.35 -6.73 -5.25
CA SER A 175 -8.47 -7.23 -6.04
C SER A 175 -9.77 -6.74 -5.43
N VAL A 176 -10.49 -5.88 -6.15
CA VAL A 176 -11.82 -5.40 -5.74
C VAL A 176 -12.88 -6.30 -6.36
N LYS A 177 -13.81 -6.78 -5.55
CA LYS A 177 -14.87 -7.70 -6.00
C LYS A 177 -15.77 -7.02 -7.02
N GLY A 178 -16.02 -7.68 -8.16
CA GLY A 178 -16.86 -7.11 -9.24
C GLY A 178 -16.17 -6.07 -10.11
N MET A 179 -14.84 -5.94 -10.01
CA MET A 179 -14.02 -5.05 -10.83
C MET A 179 -12.99 -5.85 -11.63
N ASP A 180 -12.89 -5.58 -12.93
CA ASP A 180 -11.87 -6.23 -13.78
C ASP A 180 -10.49 -5.60 -13.66
N LYS A 181 -10.42 -4.37 -13.14
CA LYS A 181 -9.18 -3.62 -12.96
C LYS A 181 -8.56 -3.86 -11.59
N LYS A 182 -7.23 -3.79 -11.52
CA LYS A 182 -6.49 -3.80 -10.24
C LYS A 182 -6.69 -2.46 -9.55
N PHE A 183 -7.01 -2.46 -8.26
CA PHE A 183 -6.93 -1.23 -7.48
C PHE A 183 -5.50 -1.10 -6.95
N VAL A 184 -4.83 -0.03 -7.33
CA VAL A 184 -3.43 0.20 -7.00
C VAL A 184 -3.33 1.43 -6.13
N PHE A 185 -2.56 1.35 -5.06
CA PHE A 185 -2.30 2.50 -4.19
C PHE A 185 -0.85 2.58 -3.76
N GLN A 186 -0.47 3.78 -3.34
CA GLN A 186 0.81 4.07 -2.71
C GLN A 186 0.72 5.32 -1.86
N GLY A 187 1.73 5.55 -1.03
CA GLY A 187 1.87 6.80 -0.33
C GLY A 187 3.16 6.95 0.46
N VAL A 188 3.30 8.14 1.02
CA VAL A 188 4.43 8.58 1.84
C VAL A 188 3.90 9.43 2.98
N GLY A 189 4.12 9.01 4.22
CA GLY A 189 3.47 9.67 5.36
C GLY A 189 1.95 9.71 5.19
N MET A 190 1.40 10.89 5.43
CA MET A 190 -0.03 11.16 5.30
C MET A 190 -0.52 11.26 3.85
N MET A 191 0.39 11.26 2.86
CA MET A 191 0.03 11.42 1.45
C MET A 191 -0.32 10.09 0.82
N PHE A 192 -1.61 9.90 0.52
CA PHE A 192 -2.14 8.71 -0.15
C PHE A 192 -2.54 9.02 -1.60
N SER A 193 -2.25 8.08 -2.50
CA SER A 193 -2.71 8.09 -3.88
C SER A 193 -3.15 6.69 -4.27
N GLY A 194 -4.36 6.55 -4.83
CA GLY A 194 -4.86 5.27 -5.30
C GLY A 194 -5.82 5.40 -6.48
N GLY A 195 -5.93 4.34 -7.26
CA GLY A 195 -6.81 4.28 -8.42
C GLY A 195 -6.78 2.95 -9.16
N PHE A 196 -7.75 2.74 -10.05
CA PHE A 196 -7.81 1.53 -10.86
C PHE A 196 -6.82 1.60 -12.05
N GLN A 197 -5.95 0.61 -12.15
CA GLN A 197 -4.86 0.56 -13.15
C GLN A 197 -4.68 -0.87 -13.66
N GLY A 198 -4.66 -1.04 -14.99
CA GLY A 198 -4.48 -2.35 -15.61
C GLY A 198 -5.64 -3.33 -15.33
N ASN A 199 -5.83 -4.28 -16.23
CA ASN A 199 -6.79 -5.36 -16.01
C ASN A 199 -6.11 -6.53 -15.27
N TRP A 200 -6.93 -7.37 -14.66
CA TRP A 200 -6.52 -8.70 -14.26
C TRP A 200 -6.59 -9.64 -15.47
N ASP A 201 -5.50 -10.38 -15.72
CA ASP A 201 -5.43 -11.38 -16.79
C ASP A 201 -5.77 -12.80 -16.30
N ILE A 202 -6.20 -12.92 -15.04
CA ILE A 202 -6.55 -14.16 -14.35
C ILE A 202 -7.98 -14.10 -13.77
N PRO A 203 -8.64 -15.26 -13.56
CA PRO A 203 -9.97 -15.34 -12.97
C PRO A 203 -10.06 -14.69 -11.59
N GLU A 204 -11.23 -14.14 -11.23
CA GLU A 204 -11.42 -13.38 -9.97
C GLU A 204 -11.10 -14.22 -8.71
N GLU A 205 -11.41 -15.50 -8.75
CA GLU A 205 -11.14 -16.48 -7.71
C GLU A 205 -9.64 -16.78 -7.53
N GLU A 206 -8.80 -16.46 -8.51
CA GLU A 206 -7.35 -16.64 -8.47
C GLU A 206 -6.60 -15.38 -8.05
N ARG A 207 -7.27 -14.22 -8.05
CA ARG A 207 -6.65 -12.93 -7.74
C ARG A 207 -6.19 -12.85 -6.29
N GLU A 208 -5.04 -12.23 -6.12
CA GLU A 208 -4.45 -11.97 -4.81
C GLU A 208 -4.40 -10.48 -4.55
N SER A 209 -4.79 -10.10 -3.34
CA SER A 209 -4.60 -8.76 -2.82
C SER A 209 -3.32 -8.73 -1.99
N ARG A 210 -2.50 -7.71 -2.24
CA ARG A 210 -1.21 -7.56 -1.59
C ARG A 210 -0.88 -6.11 -1.27
N PHE A 211 -0.21 -5.88 -0.16
CA PHE A 211 0.32 -4.57 0.21
C PHE A 211 1.48 -4.69 1.17
N VAL A 212 2.20 -3.57 1.31
CA VAL A 212 3.27 -3.39 2.28
C VAL A 212 3.16 -1.99 2.88
N PHE A 213 3.26 -1.92 4.20
CA PHE A 213 3.44 -0.68 4.96
C PHE A 213 4.82 -0.71 5.62
N ILE A 214 5.53 0.41 5.58
CA ILE A 214 6.83 0.61 6.23
C ILE A 214 6.68 1.86 7.09
N GLY A 215 7.11 1.79 8.34
CA GLY A 215 6.95 2.89 9.28
C GLY A 215 7.39 2.55 10.70
N LYS A 216 7.26 3.52 11.60
CA LYS A 216 7.60 3.38 13.02
C LYS A 216 6.40 2.95 13.86
N ASN A 217 6.62 2.12 14.88
CA ASN A 217 5.62 1.69 15.84
C ASN A 217 4.31 1.21 15.17
N LEU A 218 4.44 0.47 14.07
CA LEU A 218 3.28 -0.02 13.33
C LEU A 218 2.48 -0.99 14.20
N ASP A 219 1.16 -0.84 14.21
CA ASP A 219 0.26 -1.84 14.78
C ASP A 219 -0.01 -2.91 13.71
N HIS A 220 0.76 -4.00 13.80
CA HIS A 220 0.69 -5.12 12.85
C HIS A 220 -0.68 -5.79 12.86
N GLU A 221 -1.31 -5.93 14.03
CA GLU A 221 -2.64 -6.53 14.18
C GLU A 221 -3.71 -5.62 13.57
N PHE A 222 -3.69 -4.32 13.86
CA PHE A 222 -4.62 -3.36 13.26
C PHE A 222 -4.53 -3.34 11.72
N LEU A 223 -3.31 -3.39 11.17
CA LEU A 223 -3.09 -3.40 9.73
C LEU A 223 -3.61 -4.70 9.08
N LYS A 224 -3.31 -5.86 9.67
CA LYS A 224 -3.76 -7.16 9.17
C LYS A 224 -5.28 -7.32 9.33
N ASP A 225 -5.81 -7.12 10.53
CA ASP A 225 -7.22 -7.33 10.85
C ASP A 225 -8.12 -6.30 10.17
N GLY A 226 -7.70 -5.03 10.13
CA GLY A 226 -8.44 -3.98 9.45
C GLY A 226 -8.56 -4.25 7.95
N PHE A 227 -7.50 -4.76 7.31
CA PHE A 227 -7.58 -5.21 5.93
C PHE A 227 -8.47 -6.45 5.77
N MET A 228 -8.33 -7.44 6.63
CA MET A 228 -9.13 -8.67 6.58
C MET A 228 -10.63 -8.41 6.79
N ALA A 229 -10.98 -7.39 7.57
CA ALA A 229 -12.35 -6.92 7.73
C ALA A 229 -12.93 -6.30 6.44
N CYS A 230 -12.09 -5.87 5.49
CA CYS A 230 -12.52 -5.34 4.20
C CYS A 230 -12.87 -6.43 3.17
N ARG A 231 -12.71 -7.72 3.51
CA ARG A 231 -13.00 -8.82 2.58
C ARG A 231 -14.46 -8.80 2.12
N ALA A 232 -14.63 -8.86 0.80
CA ALA A 232 -15.93 -8.98 0.18
C ALA A 232 -16.55 -10.34 0.52
N SER A 233 -17.80 -10.34 0.98
CA SER A 233 -18.56 -11.57 1.19
C SER A 233 -18.92 -12.23 -0.14
N ASN A 234 -18.74 -13.54 -0.23
CA ASN A 234 -19.30 -14.33 -1.34
C ASN A 234 -20.76 -14.75 -1.08
N VAL A 235 -21.25 -14.54 0.15
CA VAL A 235 -22.63 -14.84 0.55
C VAL A 235 -23.38 -13.53 0.77
N MET A 236 -24.37 -13.28 -0.08
CA MET A 236 -25.20 -12.08 -0.04
C MET A 236 -26.49 -12.36 0.74
N ARG A 237 -26.93 -11.42 1.58
CA ARG A 237 -28.17 -11.55 2.36
C ARG A 237 -29.43 -11.61 1.49
N PHE A 238 -29.44 -10.90 0.35
CA PHE A 238 -30.59 -10.81 -0.56
C PHE A 238 -30.27 -11.39 -1.94
N LYS A 239 -31.21 -12.14 -2.52
CA LYS A 239 -31.05 -12.77 -3.84
C LYS A 239 -31.37 -11.80 -4.97
N ILE A 240 -30.83 -12.08 -6.16
CA ILE A 240 -31.25 -11.37 -7.39
C ILE A 240 -32.75 -11.61 -7.61
N GLY A 241 -33.49 -10.54 -7.87
CA GLY A 241 -34.95 -10.52 -8.00
C GLY A 241 -35.70 -10.35 -6.67
N GLU A 242 -35.01 -10.36 -5.52
CA GLU A 242 -35.63 -10.15 -4.21
C GLU A 242 -36.00 -8.68 -4.00
N GLU A 243 -37.12 -8.45 -3.31
CA GLU A 243 -37.54 -7.10 -2.91
C GLU A 243 -36.86 -6.68 -1.61
N VAL A 244 -36.35 -5.46 -1.61
CA VAL A 244 -35.63 -4.86 -0.47
C VAL A 244 -36.07 -3.42 -0.27
N GLU A 245 -35.71 -2.83 0.87
CA GLU A 245 -35.69 -1.38 1.05
C GLU A 245 -34.24 -0.90 0.98
N ALA A 246 -34.00 0.11 0.15
CA ALA A 246 -32.70 0.75 0.00
C ALA A 246 -32.73 2.17 0.57
N ASN A 247 -31.61 2.57 1.17
CA ASN A 247 -31.46 3.89 1.78
C ASN A 247 -30.85 4.89 0.78
N VAL A 248 -31.64 5.88 0.37
CA VAL A 248 -31.21 6.99 -0.50
C VAL A 248 -31.30 8.35 0.21
N GLY A 249 -31.24 8.35 1.54
CA GLY A 249 -31.64 9.46 2.41
C GLY A 249 -33.02 9.22 3.03
N GLU A 250 -33.85 8.43 2.35
CA GLU A 250 -35.06 7.80 2.86
C GLU A 250 -35.10 6.32 2.42
N TRP A 251 -35.99 5.53 3.03
CA TRP A 251 -36.14 4.11 2.70
C TRP A 251 -37.12 3.93 1.55
N VAL A 252 -36.62 3.46 0.41
CA VAL A 252 -37.42 3.24 -0.81
C VAL A 252 -37.39 1.76 -1.18
N ARG A 253 -38.55 1.19 -1.52
CA ARG A 253 -38.63 -0.20 -2.00
C ARG A 253 -37.95 -0.33 -3.36
N GLY A 254 -37.25 -1.44 -3.56
CA GLY A 254 -36.59 -1.77 -4.82
C GLY A 254 -36.40 -3.26 -4.99
N THR A 255 -35.84 -3.64 -6.13
CA THR A 255 -35.54 -5.03 -6.48
C THR A 255 -34.05 -5.18 -6.76
N ILE A 256 -33.43 -6.21 -6.19
CA ILE A 256 -32.02 -6.53 -6.44
C ILE A 256 -31.85 -6.97 -7.90
N LEU A 257 -31.04 -6.25 -8.67
CA LEU A 257 -30.73 -6.60 -10.06
C LEU A 257 -29.46 -7.45 -10.18
N LYS A 258 -28.43 -7.12 -9.41
CA LYS A 258 -27.12 -7.78 -9.46
C LYS A 258 -26.43 -7.76 -8.10
N HIS A 259 -25.51 -8.70 -7.93
CA HIS A 259 -24.50 -8.69 -6.87
C HIS A 259 -23.16 -8.20 -7.44
N TRP A 260 -22.37 -7.49 -6.63
CA TRP A 260 -21.01 -7.07 -7.00
C TRP A 260 -20.93 -6.37 -8.37
N ASP A 261 -21.79 -5.36 -8.58
CA ASP A 261 -21.81 -4.55 -9.81
C ASP A 261 -20.95 -3.28 -9.57
N GLU A 262 -19.92 -3.09 -10.38
CA GLU A 262 -19.00 -1.94 -10.30
C GLU A 262 -18.38 -1.74 -8.90
N GLY A 263 -18.02 -2.83 -8.22
CA GLY A 263 -17.43 -2.78 -6.87
C GLY A 263 -18.44 -2.72 -5.72
N ASN A 264 -19.74 -2.59 -6.01
CA ASN A 264 -20.79 -2.44 -5.00
C ASN A 264 -21.50 -3.75 -4.72
N ALA A 265 -21.81 -4.02 -3.45
CA ALA A 265 -22.51 -5.23 -3.01
C ALA A 265 -23.79 -5.52 -3.82
N TYR A 266 -24.62 -4.50 -4.07
CA TYR A 266 -25.86 -4.64 -4.84
C TYR A 266 -26.07 -3.50 -5.83
N ARG A 267 -26.66 -3.85 -6.98
CA ARG A 267 -27.39 -2.90 -7.81
C ARG A 267 -28.89 -3.11 -7.61
N ILE A 268 -29.61 -2.03 -7.32
CA ILE A 268 -31.02 -2.05 -6.94
C ILE A 268 -31.81 -1.15 -7.89
N GLU A 269 -32.89 -1.67 -8.47
CA GLU A 269 -33.87 -0.86 -9.20
C GLU A 269 -34.96 -0.39 -8.23
N LEU A 270 -35.12 0.92 -8.08
CA LEU A 270 -36.12 1.50 -7.21
C LEU A 270 -37.52 1.42 -7.83
N LYS A 271 -38.52 1.21 -6.96
CA LYS A 271 -39.95 1.28 -7.32
C LYS A 271 -40.48 2.71 -7.19
N ASP A 272 -39.79 3.64 -7.83
CA ASP A 272 -40.11 5.09 -7.83
C ASP A 272 -40.91 5.53 -9.07
N GLY A 273 -41.29 4.58 -9.93
CA GLY A 273 -41.96 4.84 -11.21
C GLY A 273 -41.02 5.22 -12.36
N ASN A 274 -39.76 5.56 -12.06
CA ASN A 274 -38.73 5.93 -13.04
C ASN A 274 -37.69 4.83 -13.28
N LYS A 275 -37.76 3.72 -12.54
CA LYS A 275 -36.78 2.61 -12.60
C LYS A 275 -35.36 3.10 -12.33
N THR A 276 -35.21 4.03 -11.37
CA THR A 276 -33.90 4.53 -10.98
C THR A 276 -33.02 3.38 -10.48
N ASN A 277 -31.80 3.29 -11.01
CA ASN A 277 -30.81 2.32 -10.53
C ASN A 277 -29.92 2.99 -9.49
N ILE A 278 -29.73 2.31 -8.36
CA ILE A 278 -28.80 2.72 -7.31
C ILE A 278 -27.87 1.58 -6.94
N TRP A 279 -26.78 1.91 -6.27
CA TRP A 279 -25.79 0.95 -5.81
C TRP A 279 -25.69 1.01 -4.30
N ALA A 280 -25.87 -0.13 -3.64
CA ALA A 280 -25.58 -0.29 -2.23
C ALA A 280 -24.12 -0.76 -2.11
N PRO A 281 -23.22 0.05 -1.55
CA PRO A 281 -21.79 -0.26 -1.55
C PRO A 281 -21.48 -1.49 -0.70
N VAL A 282 -22.17 -1.63 0.43
CA VAL A 282 -21.94 -2.68 1.41
C VAL A 282 -23.25 -3.38 1.78
N ASP A 283 -23.21 -4.70 1.95
CA ASP A 283 -24.34 -5.49 2.44
C ASP A 283 -24.57 -5.36 3.95
N ILE A 284 -25.04 -4.18 4.37
CA ILE A 284 -25.43 -3.90 5.75
C ILE A 284 -26.76 -3.15 5.81
N ASN A 285 -27.43 -3.23 6.96
CA ASN A 285 -28.71 -2.57 7.22
C ASN A 285 -28.67 -1.04 7.11
N ALA A 286 -27.49 -0.42 7.03
CA ALA A 286 -27.38 1.02 6.78
C ALA A 286 -27.72 1.38 5.32
N TYR A 287 -27.45 0.48 4.37
CA TYR A 287 -27.67 0.68 2.93
C TYR A 287 -28.89 -0.09 2.41
N VAL A 288 -29.08 -1.33 2.86
CA VAL A 288 -30.12 -2.23 2.36
C VAL A 288 -30.66 -3.15 3.45
N ARG A 289 -31.98 -3.30 3.50
CA ARG A 289 -32.68 -4.16 4.48
C ARG A 289 -33.87 -4.89 3.85
N ALA A 290 -34.34 -5.92 4.55
CA ALA A 290 -35.56 -6.64 4.16
C ALA A 290 -36.78 -5.70 4.21
N VAL A 291 -37.72 -5.92 3.28
CA VAL A 291 -39.02 -5.23 3.30
C VAL A 291 -39.76 -5.60 4.58
N LYS A 292 -40.26 -4.58 5.28
CA LYS A 292 -41.16 -4.75 6.42
C LYS A 292 -42.59 -5.06 5.98
#